data_AF-N2BFA0-F1
#
_entry.id   AF-N2BFA0-F1
#
_cell.length_a   1.000
_cell.length_b   1.000
_cell.length_c   1.000
_cell.angle_alpha   90.00
_cell.angle_beta   90.00
_cell.angle_gamma   90.00
#
_symmetry.space_group_name_H-M   'P 1'
#
loop_
_entity.id
_entity.type
_entity.pdbx_description
1 polymer ?
#
loop_
_entity_poly.entity_id
_entity_poly.type
_entity_poly.pdbx_seq_one_letter_code
_entity_poly.pdbx_strand_id
1 'polypeptide(L)'
;MINTYNLRELTKKDKVRGLSRNAWVLLMLVGTLLFIIFFLWGILMTLFLAIVLAIMEFFDEDIYDITFTKLNYSFKGFYYA
;
A
#
# COMPACT_ATOMS: atom_id res chain seq x y z
N MET A 1 -2.80 31.39 -15.35
CA MET A 1 -3.10 29.95 -15.19
C MET A 1 -2.63 29.53 -13.81
N ILE A 2 -3.54 29.17 -12.92
CA ILE A 2 -3.17 28.64 -11.60
C ILE A 2 -2.75 27.20 -11.82
N ASN A 3 -1.44 26.95 -11.78
CA ASN A 3 -0.86 25.61 -11.90
C ASN A 3 -1.12 24.88 -10.57
N THR A 4 -2.28 24.24 -10.47
CA THR A 4 -2.58 23.34 -9.36
C THR A 4 -1.88 22.02 -9.65
N TYR A 5 -0.92 21.65 -8.81
CA TYR A 5 -0.31 20.32 -8.87
C TYR A 5 -1.42 19.28 -8.71
N ASN A 6 -1.64 18.50 -9.75
CA ASN A 6 -2.64 17.45 -9.74
C ASN A 6 -2.11 16.33 -8.84
N LEU A 7 -2.55 16.33 -7.58
CA LEU A 7 -2.12 15.36 -6.55
C LEU A 7 -2.31 13.90 -6.98
N ARG A 8 -3.16 13.68 -7.99
CA ARG A 8 -3.45 12.38 -8.63
C ARG A 8 -2.27 11.74 -9.34
N GLU A 9 -1.25 12.51 -9.76
CA GLU A 9 -0.07 11.96 -10.45
C GLU A 9 0.99 11.42 -9.49
N LEU A 10 1.10 11.99 -8.28
CA LEU A 10 1.96 11.43 -7.22
C LEU A 10 1.42 10.10 -6.65
N THR A 11 0.13 9.83 -6.83
CA THR A 11 -0.56 8.65 -6.26
C THR A 11 -0.53 7.42 -7.17
N LYS A 12 0.00 7.53 -8.40
CA LYS A 12 0.23 6.34 -9.25
C LYS A 12 1.50 5.62 -8.80
N LYS A 13 1.44 4.97 -7.63
CA LYS A 13 2.40 3.91 -7.31
C LYS A 13 2.14 2.77 -8.30
N ASP A 14 3.20 2.23 -8.89
CA ASP A 14 3.12 1.09 -9.81
C ASP A 14 2.65 -0.16 -9.04
N LYS A 15 1.35 -0.44 -9.14
CA LYS A 15 0.72 -1.62 -8.55
C LYS A 15 0.45 -2.65 -9.61
N VAL A 16 0.80 -3.89 -9.30
CA VAL A 16 0.43 -5.05 -10.10
C VAL A 16 -0.74 -5.72 -9.39
N ARG A 17 -1.93 -5.67 -9.99
CA ARG A 17 -3.15 -6.29 -9.43
C ARG A 17 -3.45 -5.92 -7.96
N GLY A 18 -3.28 -4.65 -7.59
CA GLY A 18 -3.63 -4.13 -6.27
C GLY A 18 -2.58 -4.31 -5.17
N LEU A 19 -1.50 -5.04 -5.43
CA LEU A 19 -0.32 -5.13 -4.55
C LEU A 19 0.89 -4.42 -5.18
N SER A 20 1.73 -3.85 -4.33
CA SER A 20 3.03 -3.32 -4.72
C SER A 20 3.94 -4.43 -5.22
N ARG A 21 4.88 -4.08 -6.09
CA ARG A 21 5.89 -5.02 -6.60
C ARG A 21 6.67 -5.70 -5.47
N ASN A 22 6.92 -4.97 -4.38
CA ASN A 22 7.60 -5.50 -3.19
C ASN A 22 6.74 -6.52 -2.44
N ALA A 23 5.44 -6.25 -2.27
CA ALA A 23 4.52 -7.19 -1.64
C ALA A 23 4.40 -8.50 -2.45
N TRP A 24 4.44 -8.43 -3.79
CA TRP A 24 4.49 -9.63 -4.64
C TRP A 24 5.76 -10.45 -4.45
N VAL A 25 6.93 -9.81 -4.37
CA VAL A 25 8.20 -10.50 -4.11
C VAL A 25 8.17 -11.18 -2.73
N LEU A 26 7.63 -10.50 -1.72
CA LEU A 26 7.47 -11.04 -0.38
C LEU A 26 6.51 -12.23 -0.38
N LEU A 27 5.37 -12.12 -1.08
CA LEU A 27 4.41 -13.20 -1.24
C LEU A 27 5.02 -14.44 -1.89
N MET A 28 5.84 -14.26 -2.92
CA MET A 28 6.53 -15.37 -3.60
C MET A 28 7.53 -16.07 -2.67
N LEU A 29 8.37 -15.31 -1.96
CA LEU A 29 9.42 -15.84 -1.07
C LEU A 29 8.83 -16.51 0.18
N VAL A 30 7.96 -15.81 0.90
CA VAL A 30 7.33 -16.33 2.11
C VAL A 30 6.33 -17.42 1.76
N GLY A 31 5.65 -17.29 0.62
CA GLY A 31 4.68 -18.27 0.16
C GLY A 31 5.31 -19.60 -0.23
N THR A 32 6.47 -19.59 -0.90
CA THR A 32 7.21 -20.83 -1.19
C THR A 32 7.74 -21.48 0.08
N LEU A 33 8.20 -20.71 1.06
CA LEU A 33 8.60 -21.25 2.38
C LEU A 33 7.41 -21.88 3.12
N LEU A 34 6.25 -21.23 3.13
CA LEU A 34 5.02 -21.75 3.72
C LEU A 34 4.59 -23.07 3.04
N PHE A 35 4.77 -23.18 1.73
CA PHE A 35 4.50 -24.41 1.00
C PHE A 35 5.46 -25.55 1.37
N ILE A 36 6.74 -25.25 1.62
CA ILE A 36 7.71 -26.26 2.08
C ILE A 36 7.37 -26.76 3.49
N ILE A 37 6.96 -25.87 4.40
CA ILE A 37 6.69 -26.22 5.80
C ILE A 37 5.34 -26.93 5.97
N PHE A 38 4.30 -26.42 5.30
CA PHE A 38 2.92 -26.87 5.50
C PHE A 38 2.38 -27.73 4.35
N PHE A 39 3.19 -27.99 3.32
CA PHE A 39 2.83 -28.78 2.14
C PHE A 39 1.53 -28.27 1.49
N LEU A 40 0.49 -29.10 1.39
CA LEU A 40 -0.81 -28.73 0.82
C LEU A 40 -1.51 -27.61 1.60
N TRP A 41 -1.30 -27.51 2.91
CA TRP A 41 -1.81 -26.39 3.71
C TRP A 41 -1.09 -25.07 3.40
N GLY A 42 0.09 -25.14 2.78
CA GLY A 42 0.82 -23.98 2.33
C GLY A 42 0.05 -23.12 1.32
N ILE A 43 -0.81 -23.72 0.49
CA ILE A 43 -1.66 -22.98 -0.48
C ILE A 43 -2.69 -22.10 0.25
N LEU A 44 -3.30 -22.62 1.32
CA LEU A 44 -4.22 -21.82 2.13
C LEU A 44 -3.48 -20.72 2.89
N MET A 45 -2.28 -21.02 3.39
CA MET A 45 -1.44 -20.04 4.08
C MET A 45 -0.92 -18.94 3.16
N THR A 46 -0.56 -19.26 1.91
CA THR A 46 -0.15 -18.23 0.93
C THR A 46 -1.31 -17.33 0.53
N LEU A 47 -2.52 -17.88 0.38
CA LEU A 47 -3.72 -17.09 0.12
C LEU A 47 -4.07 -16.18 1.30
N PHE A 48 -3.95 -16.69 2.54
CA PHE A 48 -4.11 -15.88 3.75
C PHE A 48 -3.09 -14.74 3.79
N LEU A 49 -1.82 -15.03 3.51
CA LEU A 49 -0.74 -14.03 3.43
C LEU A 49 -1.06 -12.95 2.39
N ALA A 50 -1.61 -13.32 1.24
CA ALA A 50 -2.02 -12.37 0.19
C ALA A 50 -3.06 -11.37 0.69
N ILE A 51 -4.06 -11.84 1.42
CA ILE A 51 -5.13 -11.01 1.99
C ILE A 51 -4.56 -10.07 3.05
N VAL A 52 -3.69 -10.57 3.93
CA VAL A 52 -3.04 -9.75 4.95
C VAL A 52 -2.21 -8.63 4.32
N LEU A 53 -1.39 -8.95 3.32
CA LEU A 53 -0.59 -7.95 2.60
C LEU A 53 -1.46 -6.93 1.88
N ALA A 54 -2.58 -7.35 1.28
CA ALA A 54 -3.54 -6.44 0.65
C ALA A 54 -4.15 -5.45 1.67
N ILE A 55 -4.52 -5.93 2.85
CA ILE A 55 -5.05 -5.08 3.94
C ILE A 55 -3.97 -4.11 4.45
N MET A 56 -2.73 -4.58 4.64
CA MET A 56 -1.64 -3.72 5.07
C MET A 56 -1.34 -2.62 4.05
N GLU A 57 -1.38 -2.96 2.75
CA GLU A 57 -1.14 -1.99 1.69
C GLU A 57 -2.29 -0.98 1.56
N PHE A 58 -3.52 -1.38 1.84
CA PHE A 58 -4.66 -0.46 1.95
C PHE A 58 -4.45 0.57 3.07
N PHE A 59 -4.00 0.12 4.26
CA PHE A 59 -3.71 1.03 5.36
C PHE A 59 -2.53 1.96 5.08
N ASP A 60 -1.46 1.47 4.45
CA ASP A 60 -0.27 2.26 4.14
C ASP A 60 -0.53 3.35 3.08
N GLU A 61 -1.49 3.17 2.19
CA GLU A 61 -1.89 4.27 1.29
C GLU A 61 -2.84 5.24 1.95
N ASP A 62 -3.92 4.75 2.56
CA ASP A 62 -4.97 5.62 3.04
C ASP A 62 -4.54 6.44 4.27
N ILE A 63 -3.80 5.84 5.20
CA ILE A 63 -3.40 6.54 6.44
C ILE A 63 -2.38 7.64 6.12
N TYR A 64 -1.43 7.39 5.22
CA TYR A 64 -0.42 8.38 4.86
C TYR A 64 -1.03 9.53 4.07
N ASP A 65 -1.93 9.25 3.12
CA ASP A 65 -2.62 10.30 2.37
C ASP A 65 -3.49 11.17 3.28
N ILE A 66 -4.23 10.57 4.21
CA ILE A 66 -5.05 11.32 5.19
C ILE A 66 -4.17 12.18 6.10
N THR A 67 -3.04 11.64 6.58
CA THR A 67 -2.14 12.35 7.50
C THR A 67 -1.41 13.48 6.79
N PHE A 68 -0.89 13.24 5.59
CA PHE A 68 -0.20 14.24 4.78
C PHE A 68 -1.14 15.36 4.31
N THR A 69 -2.38 15.01 3.95
CA THR A 69 -3.40 15.99 3.58
C THR A 69 -3.78 16.86 4.79
N LYS A 70 -4.02 16.27 5.96
CA LYS A 70 -4.31 17.03 7.19
C LYS A 70 -3.18 17.98 7.58
N LEU A 71 -1.92 17.54 7.50
CA LEU A 71 -0.77 18.40 7.78
C LEU A 71 -0.72 19.60 6.81
N ASN A 72 -0.89 19.38 5.50
CA ASN A 72 -0.89 20.46 4.51
C ASN A 72 -2.03 21.48 4.72
N TYR A 73 -3.23 21.03 5.10
CA TYR A 73 -4.33 21.95 5.45
C TYR A 73 -4.04 22.73 6.73
N SER A 74 -3.42 22.09 7.74
CA SER A 74 -3.01 22.74 8.98
C SER A 74 -1.96 23.82 8.77
N PHE A 75 -1.02 23.63 7.83
CA PHE A 75 -0.03 24.65 7.49
C PHE A 75 -0.63 25.81 6.68
N LYS A 76 -1.53 25.56 5.73
CA LYS A 76 -2.18 26.64 4.96
C LYS A 76 -3.03 27.57 5.82
N GLY A 77 -3.68 27.08 6.89
CA GLY A 77 -4.44 27.92 7.80
C GLY A 77 -3.58 28.95 8.57
N PHE A 78 -2.28 28.68 8.74
CA PHE A 78 -1.37 29.53 9.50
C PHE A 78 -0.77 30.69 8.69
N TYR A 79 -0.79 30.62 7.34
CA TYR A 79 -0.27 31.68 6.47
C TYR A 79 -1.33 32.73 6.07
N TYR A 80 -2.61 32.49 6.40
CA TYR A 80 -3.73 33.40 6.15
C TYR A 80 -4.30 34.05 7.44
N ALA A 81 -3.61 33.89 8.57
CA ALA A 81 -3.87 34.60 9.84
C ALA A 81 -2.74 35.59 10.10
#